data_AF-A0A8T4ZUW6-F1
#
_entry.id   AF-A0A8T4ZUW6-F1
#
_cell.length_a   1.000
_cell.length_b   1.000
_cell.length_c   1.000
_cell.angle_alpha   90.00
_cell.angle_beta   90.00
_cell.angle_gamma   90.00
#
_symmetry.space_group_name_H-M   'P 1'
#
loop_
_entity.id
_entity.type
_entity.pdbx_description
1 polymer ?
#
loop_
_entity_poly.entity_id
_entity_poly.type
_entity_poly.pdbx_seq_one_letter_code
_entity_poly.pdbx_strand_id
1 'polypeptide(L)'
;MAKPEDTFEMEAEVGTSKVPLTNNTVPPNKFARKVYGMLIHNNAATANTLTLTVEREATVERTLPPITLDAYASMDIYRSVDSPLFTMNPGQNIKALASANTISVMLQAYDL
;
A
#
# COMPACT_ATOMS: atom_id res chain seq x y z
N MET A 1 -16.83 5.48 -13.38
CA MET A 1 -16.53 4.41 -12.41
C MET A 1 -15.46 3.55 -13.06
N ALA A 2 -14.31 3.33 -12.41
CA ALA A 2 -13.27 2.48 -12.97
C ALA A 2 -13.80 1.05 -13.14
N LYS A 3 -13.53 0.41 -14.27
CA LYS A 3 -13.99 -0.96 -14.49
C LYS A 3 -13.05 -1.93 -13.78
N PRO A 4 -13.51 -3.14 -13.40
CA PRO A 4 -12.65 -4.15 -12.77
C PRO A 4 -11.37 -4.42 -13.57
N GLU A 5 -11.44 -4.39 -14.91
CA GLU A 5 -10.29 -4.54 -15.81
C GLU A 5 -9.28 -3.38 -15.77
N ASP A 6 -9.64 -2.21 -15.22
CA ASP A 6 -8.75 -1.05 -15.07
C ASP A 6 -7.96 -1.09 -13.74
N THR A 7 -8.16 -2.13 -12.93
CA THR A 7 -7.50 -2.29 -11.64
C THR A 7 -6.18 -3.05 -11.77
N PHE A 8 -5.26 -2.78 -10.85
CA PHE A 8 -3.96 -3.46 -10.76
C PHE A 8 -3.49 -3.58 -9.31
N GLU A 9 -2.47 -4.41 -9.12
CA GLU A 9 -1.87 -4.70 -7.83
C GLU A 9 -0.54 -3.96 -7.66
N MET A 10 -0.30 -3.51 -6.42
CA MET A 10 0.97 -2.99 -5.96
C MET A 10 1.42 -3.86 -4.79
N GLU A 11 2.50 -4.60 -4.96
CA GLU A 11 2.94 -5.63 -4.01
C GLU A 11 4.41 -5.45 -3.62
N ALA A 12 4.75 -5.94 -2.43
CA ALA A 12 6.14 -6.05 -1.97
C ALA A 12 6.27 -7.03 -0.81
N GLU A 13 7.45 -7.63 -0.71
CA GLU A 13 7.95 -8.23 0.52
C GLU A 13 8.71 -7.14 1.31
N VAL A 14 8.18 -6.80 2.49
CA VAL A 14 8.57 -5.60 3.24
C VAL A 14 9.33 -6.01 4.51
N GLY A 15 10.63 -5.69 4.56
CA GLY A 15 11.45 -5.85 5.75
C GLY A 15 11.61 -4.55 6.56
N THR A 16 12.68 -4.48 7.35
CA THR A 16 13.02 -3.32 8.21
C THR A 16 13.63 -2.14 7.46
N SER A 17 13.70 -2.22 6.14
CA SER A 17 14.08 -1.12 5.27
C SER A 17 12.87 -0.62 4.51
N LYS A 18 12.78 0.69 4.32
CA LYS A 18 11.67 1.31 3.58
C LYS A 18 11.82 0.97 2.09
N VAL A 19 10.85 0.25 1.52
CA VAL A 19 10.88 -0.24 0.13
C VAL A 19 9.68 0.25 -0.68
N PRO A 20 9.85 0.52 -1.99
CA PRO A 20 8.73 0.79 -2.89
C PRO A 20 7.92 -0.48 -3.18
N LEU A 21 6.61 -0.33 -3.36
CA LEU A 21 5.77 -1.39 -3.92
C LEU A 21 5.90 -1.44 -5.45
N THR A 22 5.45 -2.51 -6.09
CA THR A 22 5.32 -2.54 -7.55
C THR A 22 4.33 -1.46 -8.03
N ASN A 23 4.54 -0.96 -9.25
CA ASN A 23 3.74 0.10 -9.86
C ASN A 23 3.62 1.38 -9.01
N ASN A 24 4.39 1.59 -7.94
CA ASN A 24 4.03 2.50 -6.85
C ASN A 24 3.86 3.99 -7.18
N THR A 25 4.32 4.47 -8.33
CA THR A 25 4.25 5.89 -8.68
C THR A 25 3.02 6.17 -9.54
N VAL A 26 2.24 7.19 -9.16
CA VAL A 26 1.10 7.64 -9.96
C VAL A 26 1.62 8.36 -11.21
N PRO A 27 1.28 7.87 -12.43
CA PRO A 27 1.74 8.49 -13.66
C PRO A 27 1.31 9.97 -13.77
N PRO A 28 2.14 10.84 -14.36
CA PRO A 28 1.85 12.28 -14.43
C PRO A 28 0.64 12.62 -15.32
N ASN A 29 0.26 11.71 -16.22
CA ASN A 29 -0.91 11.87 -17.12
C ASN A 29 -2.22 11.35 -16.50
N LYS A 30 -2.20 10.89 -15.25
CA LYS A 30 -3.40 10.48 -14.50
C LYS A 30 -3.84 11.61 -13.58
N PHE A 31 -5.09 11.59 -13.14
CA PHE A 31 -5.63 12.54 -12.17
C PHE A 31 -5.32 12.14 -10.75
N ALA A 32 -5.45 10.85 -10.43
CA ALA A 32 -5.15 10.30 -9.12
C ALA A 32 -5.10 8.77 -9.19
N ARG A 33 -4.48 8.15 -8.20
CA ARG A 33 -4.62 6.73 -7.91
C ARG A 33 -5.48 6.53 -6.67
N LYS A 34 -6.42 5.62 -6.74
CA LYS A 34 -7.26 5.22 -5.61
C LYS A 34 -6.93 3.80 -5.20
N VAL A 35 -6.62 3.61 -3.93
CA VAL A 35 -6.36 2.29 -3.33
C VAL A 35 -7.62 1.85 -2.59
N TYR A 36 -8.20 0.72 -2.97
CA TYR A 36 -9.49 0.26 -2.46
C TYR A 36 -9.39 -1.05 -1.67
N GLY A 37 -8.35 -1.85 -1.93
CA GLY A 37 -8.10 -3.13 -1.27
C GLY A 37 -6.68 -3.22 -0.72
N MET A 38 -6.51 -4.01 0.33
CA MET A 38 -5.21 -4.29 0.95
C MET A 38 -5.23 -5.67 1.60
N LEU A 39 -4.32 -6.53 1.16
CA LEU A 39 -4.02 -7.82 1.77
C LEU A 39 -2.65 -7.75 2.41
N ILE A 40 -2.55 -8.19 3.64
CA ILE A 40 -1.31 -8.14 4.42
C ILE A 40 -1.12 -9.47 5.11
N HIS A 41 0.08 -10.02 5.02
CA HIS A 41 0.45 -11.26 5.68
C HIS A 41 1.77 -11.10 6.44
N ASN A 42 1.75 -11.37 7.73
CA ASN A 42 2.96 -11.43 8.54
C ASN A 42 3.60 -12.81 8.41
N ASN A 43 4.79 -12.89 7.79
CA ASN A 43 5.49 -14.15 7.59
C ASN A 43 6.27 -14.63 8.83
N ALA A 44 6.22 -13.88 9.93
CA ALA A 44 7.06 -14.10 11.10
C ALA A 44 6.32 -14.74 12.28
N ALA A 45 7.10 -15.42 13.14
CA ALA A 45 6.64 -16.01 14.41
C ALA A 45 6.39 -14.98 15.53
N THR A 46 6.53 -13.69 15.24
CA THR A 46 6.33 -12.59 16.19
C THR A 46 5.40 -11.56 15.59
N ALA A 47 4.74 -10.78 16.45
CA ALA A 47 3.98 -9.63 15.99
C ALA A 47 4.87 -8.65 15.22
N ASN A 48 4.27 -7.97 14.23
CA ASN A 48 4.98 -7.05 13.35
C ASN A 48 4.05 -5.91 12.93
N THR A 49 4.61 -4.71 12.78
CA THR A 49 3.87 -3.51 12.41
C THR A 49 4.29 -3.06 11.02
N LEU A 50 3.32 -2.95 10.11
CA LEU A 50 3.48 -2.34 8.80
C LEU A 50 3.20 -0.84 8.87
N THR A 51 4.10 -0.04 8.31
CA THR A 51 3.90 1.39 8.08
C THR A 51 3.96 1.68 6.59
N LEU A 52 2.92 2.34 6.06
CA LEU A 52 2.86 2.80 4.68
C LEU A 52 3.07 4.31 4.63
N THR A 53 3.93 4.76 3.73
CA THR A 53 4.23 6.18 3.52
C THR A 53 3.98 6.55 2.07
N VAL A 54 3.23 7.63 1.85
CA VAL A 54 3.09 8.28 0.55
C VAL A 54 4.11 9.42 0.47
N GLU A 55 4.92 9.41 -0.58
CA GLU A 55 6.04 10.33 -0.78
C GLU A 55 5.95 11.04 -2.14
N ARG A 56 6.52 12.23 -2.24
CA ARG A 56 6.77 12.97 -3.48
C ARG A 56 8.19 13.49 -3.43
N GLU A 57 9.01 13.21 -4.45
CA GLU A 57 10.39 13.73 -4.52
C GLU A 57 11.20 13.50 -3.22
N ALA A 58 11.09 12.29 -2.65
CA ALA A 58 11.68 11.88 -1.36
C ALA A 58 11.18 12.61 -0.11
N THR A 59 10.19 13.50 -0.24
CA THR A 59 9.48 14.12 0.88
C THR A 59 8.27 13.28 1.26
N VAL A 60 8.08 13.05 2.56
CA VAL A 60 6.90 12.35 3.08
C VAL A 60 5.69 13.29 3.06
N GLU A 61 4.72 12.96 2.23
CA GLU A 61 3.46 13.71 2.09
C GLU A 61 2.43 13.25 3.12
N ARG A 62 2.37 11.93 3.36
CA ARG A 62 1.43 11.32 4.31
C ARG A 62 1.95 9.99 4.81
N THR A 63 1.82 9.76 6.12
CA THR A 63 1.97 8.44 6.73
C THR A 63 0.58 7.88 7.05
N LEU A 64 0.29 6.67 6.58
CA LEU A 64 -0.97 6.01 6.92
C LEU A 64 -0.92 5.44 8.34
N PRO A 65 -2.07 5.24 9.01
CA PRO A 65 -2.10 4.59 10.31
C PRO A 65 -1.36 3.23 10.28
N PRO A 66 -0.49 2.94 11.27
CA PRO A 66 0.26 1.69 11.30
C PRO A 66 -0.70 0.51 11.50
N ILE A 67 -0.36 -0.62 10.89
CA ILE A 67 -1.14 -1.84 10.95
C ILE A 67 -0.32 -2.89 11.67
N THR A 68 -0.83 -3.38 12.80
CA THR A 68 -0.16 -4.41 13.59
C THR A 68 -0.81 -5.75 13.31
N LEU A 69 0.03 -6.75 13.03
CA LEU A 69 -0.36 -8.14 12.81
C LEU A 69 0.32 -9.02 13.85
N ASP A 70 -0.43 -9.96 14.42
CA ASP A 70 0.13 -11.01 15.27
C ASP A 70 1.01 -11.97 14.44
N ALA A 71 1.71 -12.86 15.14
CA ALA A 71 2.52 -13.91 14.52
C ALA A 71 1.69 -14.72 13.50
N TYR A 72 2.21 -14.86 12.28
CA TYR A 72 1.55 -15.57 11.17
C TYR A 72 0.15 -15.09 10.79
N ALA A 73 -0.27 -13.92 11.28
CA ALA A 73 -1.60 -13.39 11.00
C ALA A 73 -1.70 -12.81 9.59
N SER A 74 -2.89 -12.89 9.04
CA SER A 74 -3.26 -12.22 7.79
C SER A 74 -4.40 -11.25 8.06
N MET A 75 -4.41 -10.15 7.33
CA MET A 75 -5.50 -9.19 7.35
C MET A 75 -5.88 -8.86 5.91
N ASP A 76 -7.19 -8.82 5.69
CA ASP A 76 -7.76 -8.47 4.41
C ASP A 76 -8.73 -7.29 4.62
N ILE A 77 -8.49 -6.19 3.90
CA ILE A 77 -9.26 -4.96 4.00
C ILE A 77 -9.71 -4.56 2.60
N TYR A 78 -11.03 -4.57 2.38
CA TYR A 78 -11.64 -4.03 1.16
C TYR A 78 -12.62 -2.92 1.48
N ARG A 79 -12.63 -1.91 0.60
CA ARG A 79 -13.67 -0.90 0.53
C ARG A 79 -14.25 -0.85 -0.88
N SER A 80 -15.46 -0.30 -0.99
CA SER A 80 -16.05 -0.01 -2.29
C SER A 80 -15.13 0.91 -3.10
N VAL A 81 -15.11 0.70 -4.41
CA VAL A 81 -14.37 1.49 -5.40
C VAL A 81 -14.69 2.99 -5.29
N ASP A 82 -15.91 3.32 -4.88
CA ASP A 82 -16.41 4.69 -4.70
C ASP A 82 -15.98 5.32 -3.36
N SER A 83 -15.50 4.52 -2.39
CA SER A 83 -15.02 4.96 -1.09
C SER A 83 -13.67 4.30 -0.75
N PRO A 84 -12.59 4.68 -1.46
CA PRO A 84 -11.28 4.04 -1.32
C PRO A 84 -10.70 4.18 0.09
N LEU A 85 -9.72 3.33 0.42
CA LEU A 85 -8.92 3.44 1.65
C LEU A 85 -8.16 4.77 1.68
N PHE A 86 -7.52 5.10 0.56
CA PHE A 86 -6.85 6.38 0.38
C PHE A 86 -6.63 6.68 -1.10
N THR A 87 -6.34 7.95 -1.38
CA THR A 87 -6.02 8.46 -2.72
C THR A 87 -4.59 8.98 -2.74
N MET A 88 -3.91 8.84 -3.87
CA MET A 88 -2.61 9.42 -4.18
C MET A 88 -2.70 10.31 -5.42
N ASN A 89 -2.00 11.43 -5.39
CA ASN A 89 -1.96 12.40 -6.48
C ASN A 89 -0.83 12.08 -7.49
N PRO A 90 -0.86 12.66 -8.70
CA PRO A 90 0.17 12.45 -9.70
C PRO A 90 1.55 12.82 -9.18
N GLY A 91 2.56 11.99 -9.51
CA GLY A 91 3.93 12.13 -9.02
C GLY A 91 4.17 11.67 -7.58
N GLN A 92 3.12 11.25 -6.85
CA GLN A 92 3.30 10.57 -5.56
C GLN A 92 3.64 9.10 -5.77
N ASN A 93 4.42 8.56 -4.85
CA ASN A 93 4.73 7.15 -4.75
C ASN A 93 4.39 6.60 -3.36
N ILE A 94 4.25 5.28 -3.24
CA ILE A 94 4.02 4.61 -1.96
C ILE A 94 5.19 3.68 -1.63
N LYS A 95 5.57 3.69 -0.35
CA LYS A 95 6.59 2.83 0.23
C LYS A 95 6.08 2.19 1.51
N ALA A 96 6.63 1.04 1.83
CA ALA A 96 6.30 0.25 3.00
C ALA A 96 7.55 0.01 3.86
N LEU A 97 7.35 -0.10 5.17
CA LEU A 97 8.37 -0.45 6.15
C LEU A 97 7.74 -1.34 7.22
N ALA A 98 8.39 -2.45 7.55
CA ALA A 98 8.02 -3.30 8.67
C ALA A 98 8.88 -2.98 9.90
N SER A 99 8.34 -3.17 11.11
CA SER A 99 9.04 -2.82 12.34
C SER A 99 10.16 -3.78 12.73
N ALA A 100 10.06 -5.06 12.38
CA ALA A 100 10.99 -6.09 12.86
C ALA A 100 11.35 -7.17 11.83
N ASN A 101 10.35 -7.80 11.23
CA ASN A 101 10.52 -8.93 10.30
C ASN A 101 9.84 -8.65 8.97
N THR A 102 9.81 -9.64 8.09
CA THR A 102 9.15 -9.54 6.80
C THR A 102 7.61 -9.55 6.90
N ILE A 103 6.96 -8.63 6.19
CA ILE A 103 5.52 -8.61 5.92
C ILE A 103 5.31 -8.62 4.40
N SER A 104 4.47 -9.53 3.89
CA SER A 104 3.98 -9.45 2.52
C SER A 104 2.81 -8.49 2.46
N VAL A 105 2.84 -7.54 1.52
CA VAL A 105 1.75 -6.58 1.31
C VAL A 105 1.33 -6.59 -0.15
N MET A 106 0.02 -6.54 -0.39
CA MET A 106 -0.58 -6.32 -1.69
C MET A 106 -1.68 -5.27 -1.57
N LEU A 107 -1.58 -4.21 -2.36
CA LEU A 107 -2.59 -3.16 -2.44
C LEU A 107 -3.29 -3.26 -3.80
N GLN A 108 -4.61 -3.13 -3.79
CA GLN A 108 -5.39 -3.08 -5.01
C GLN A 108 -5.80 -1.65 -5.32
N ALA A 109 -5.51 -1.23 -6.55
CA ALA A 109 -5.67 0.16 -6.95
C ALA A 109 -6.18 0.31 -8.38
N TYR A 110 -6.59 1.52 -8.71
CA TYR A 110 -6.86 1.95 -10.08
C TYR A 110 -6.47 3.42 -10.24
N ASP A 111 -6.16 3.80 -11.47
CA ASP A 111 -5.86 5.18 -11.84
C ASP A 111 -7.09 5.84 -12.48
N LEU A 112 -7.32 7.10 -12.14
CA LEU A 112 -8.32 8.00 -12.74
C LEU A 112 -7.71 8.83 -13.86
#